data_AF-A0A968F7T7-F1
#
_entry.id   AF-A0A968F7T7-F1
#
_cell.length_a   1.000
_cell.length_b   1.000
_cell.length_c   1.000
_cell.angle_alpha   90.00
_cell.angle_beta   90.00
_cell.angle_gamma   90.00
#
_symmetry.space_group_name_H-M   'P 1'
#
loop_
_entity.id
_entity.type
_entity.pdbx_description
1 polymer ?
#
loop_
_entity_poly.entity_id
_entity_poly.type
_entity_poly.pdbx_seq_one_letter_code
_entity_poly.pdbx_strand_id
1 'polypeptide(L)'
;MAGLLDISQPAVSTYLQGRIPPPEVLLKIAELGSTTVEWILTGRDASAQSPHRVRERQPVYGNESVLVSLWKKLPEKIQRDVLNLLRHLAETIDYKV
;
A
#
# COMPACT_ATOMS: atom_id res chain seq x y z
N MET A 1 20.42 4.42 8.68
CA MET A 1 19.22 4.62 9.51
C MET A 1 19.25 5.95 10.28
N ALA A 2 20.24 6.23 11.13
CA ALA A 2 20.31 7.49 11.89
C ALA A 2 20.21 8.76 11.02
N GLY A 3 20.99 8.84 9.93
CA GLY A 3 20.94 9.97 9.00
C GLY A 3 19.67 10.09 8.13
N LEU A 4 18.85 9.05 8.04
CA LEU A 4 17.55 9.10 7.34
C LEU A 4 16.42 9.58 8.25
N LEU A 5 16.59 9.38 9.56
CA LEU A 5 15.62 9.71 10.59
C LEU A 5 15.89 11.09 11.21
N ASP A 6 16.99 11.74 10.83
CA ASP A 6 17.50 12.99 11.42
C ASP A 6 17.65 12.90 12.95
N ILE A 7 18.14 11.74 13.42
CA ILE A 7 18.36 11.46 14.85
C ILE A 7 19.79 10.99 15.09
N SER A 8 20.28 11.21 16.30
CA SER A 8 21.61 10.77 16.70
C SER A 8 21.71 9.24 16.78
N GLN A 9 22.89 8.70 16.48
CA GLN A 9 23.17 7.25 16.55
C GLN A 9 22.91 6.66 17.97
N PRO A 10 23.21 7.38 19.07
CA PRO A 10 22.79 6.98 20.42
C PRO A 10 21.27 6.90 20.61
N ALA A 11 20.49 7.80 19.97
CA ALA A 11 19.04 7.76 20.06
C ALA A 11 18.49 6.49 19.40
N VAL A 12 19.04 6.08 18.25
CA VAL A 12 18.71 4.80 17.60
C VAL A 12 18.98 3.62 18.54
N SER A 13 20.15 3.59 19.18
CA SER A 13 20.50 2.54 20.15
C SER A 13 19.52 2.49 21.31
N THR A 14 19.09 3.65 21.82
CA THR A 14 18.13 3.75 22.91
C THR A 14 16.74 3.23 22.49
N TYR A 15 16.32 3.50 21.25
CA TYR A 15 15.05 2.99 20.73
C TYR A 15 15.06 1.47 20.56
N LEU A 16 16.18 0.92 20.09
CA LEU A 16 16.38 -0.54 20.00
C LEU A 16 16.39 -1.21 21.38
N GLN A 17 16.77 -0.50 22.44
CA GLN A 17 16.71 -0.96 23.82
C GLN A 17 15.32 -0.87 24.46
N GLY A 18 14.29 -0.48 23.69
CA GLY A 18 12.90 -0.47 24.13
C GLY A 18 12.38 0.90 24.57
N ARG A 19 13.13 1.99 24.38
CA ARG A 19 12.59 3.34 24.58
C ARG A 19 11.66 3.70 23.41
N ILE A 20 10.45 4.14 23.73
CA ILE A 20 9.50 4.59 22.72
C ILE A 20 9.96 5.93 22.12
N PRO A 21 10.15 6.02 20.79
CA PRO A 21 10.51 7.27 20.12
C PRO A 21 9.43 8.35 20.22
N PRO A 22 9.74 9.62 19.93
CA PRO A 22 8.74 10.65 19.66
C PRO A 22 7.82 10.25 18.49
N PRO A 23 6.56 10.72 18.46
CA PRO A 23 5.60 10.37 17.41
C PRO A 23 6.11 10.59 15.97
N GLU A 24 6.84 11.69 15.74
CA GLU A 24 7.37 12.07 14.44
C GLU A 24 8.46 11.10 13.97
N VAL A 25 9.28 10.62 14.90
CA VAL A 25 10.32 9.62 14.63
C VAL A 25 9.69 8.25 14.38
N LEU A 26 8.65 7.90 15.15
CA LEU A 26 7.88 6.66 14.99
C LEU A 26 7.24 6.57 13.60
N LEU A 27 6.65 7.66 13.12
CA LEU A 27 6.07 7.74 11.79
C LEU A 27 7.13 7.54 10.71
N LYS A 28 8.27 8.22 10.81
CA LYS A 28 9.38 8.06 9.86
C LYS A 28 9.95 6.63 9.86
N ILE A 29 10.05 5.98 11.02
CA ILE A 29 10.47 4.58 11.12
C ILE A 29 9.44 3.68 10.42
N ALA A 30 8.14 3.94 10.60
CA ALA A 30 7.08 3.19 9.95
C ALA A 30 7.14 3.32 8.41
N GLU A 31 7.31 4.53 7.91
CA GLU A 31 7.43 4.83 6.47
C GLU A 31 8.67 4.19 5.85
N LEU A 32 9.84 4.31 6.49
CA LEU A 32 11.08 3.70 6.03
C LEU A 32 11.03 2.17 6.05
N GLY A 33 10.33 1.59 7.03
CA GLY A 33 10.19 0.15 7.21
C GLY A 33 9.02 -0.47 6.46
N SER A 34 8.25 0.31 5.68
CA SER A 34 6.98 -0.12 5.07
C SER A 34 6.07 -0.86 6.06
N THR A 35 6.00 -0.37 7.30
CA THR A 35 5.23 -0.94 8.40
C THR A 35 4.28 0.11 8.98
N THR A 36 3.54 -0.22 10.03
CA THR A 36 2.62 0.70 10.71
C THR A 36 3.12 1.06 12.10
N VAL A 37 2.81 2.28 12.55
CA VAL A 37 3.05 2.73 13.93
C VAL A 37 2.40 1.77 14.93
N GLU A 38 1.21 1.26 14.63
CA GLU A 38 0.52 0.25 15.43
C GLU A 38 1.33 -1.05 15.55
N TRP A 39 1.87 -1.55 14.45
CA TRP A 39 2.73 -2.74 14.46
C TRP A 39 4.01 -2.51 15.25
N ILE A 40 4.66 -1.35 15.11
CA ILE A 40 5.88 -1.02 15.86
C ILE A 40 5.61 -1.01 17.37
N LEU A 41 4.48 -0.45 17.80
CA LEU A 41 4.16 -0.30 19.22
C LEU A 41 3.58 -1.56 19.87
N THR A 42 2.83 -2.35 19.10
CA THR A 42 2.00 -3.43 19.67
C THR A 42 2.33 -4.82 19.11
N GLY A 43 3.16 -4.91 18.07
CA GLY A 43 3.41 -6.14 17.34
C GLY A 43 2.19 -6.68 16.58
N ARG A 44 1.05 -5.96 16.59
CA ARG A 44 -0.15 -6.36 15.88
C ARG A 44 -0.10 -5.82 14.46
N ASP A 45 -0.26 -6.74 13.51
CA ASP A 45 -0.42 -6.36 12.11
C ASP A 45 -1.81 -5.74 11.91
N ALA A 46 -1.85 -4.43 11.68
CA ALA A 46 -3.07 -3.74 11.27
C ALA A 46 -3.61 -4.27 9.93
N SER A 47 -2.78 -4.98 9.15
CA SER A 47 -3.19 -5.70 7.95
C SER A 47 -3.97 -7.00 8.24
N ALA A 48 -3.73 -7.62 9.40
CA ALA A 48 -4.38 -8.87 9.82
C ALA A 48 -5.75 -8.60 10.50
N GLN A 49 -5.97 -7.39 11.02
CA GLN A 49 -7.30 -6.94 11.40
C GLN A 49 -7.98 -6.37 10.16
N SER A 50 -8.94 -7.14 9.63
CA SER A 50 -9.75 -6.78 8.47
C SER A 50 -10.14 -5.30 8.50
N PRO A 51 -10.07 -4.58 7.37
CA PRO A 51 -10.34 -3.16 7.37
C PRO A 51 -11.82 -2.96 7.63
N HIS A 52 -12.21 -2.69 8.87
CA HIS A 52 -13.25 -1.71 9.15
C HIS A 52 -12.68 -0.32 8.82
N ARG A 53 -12.18 -0.16 7.58
CA ARG A 53 -12.22 1.13 6.92
C ARG A 53 -13.72 1.42 6.85
N VAL A 54 -14.17 2.43 7.58
CA VAL A 54 -15.34 3.20 7.17
C VAL A 54 -14.95 3.79 5.81
N ARG A 55 -15.05 2.97 4.77
CA ARG A 55 -15.09 3.42 3.39
C ARG A 55 -16.45 4.10 3.31
N GLU A 56 -16.46 5.42 3.36
CA GLU A 56 -17.47 6.10 2.54
C GLU A 56 -17.40 5.44 1.17
N ARG A 57 -18.55 4.96 0.69
CA ARG A 57 -18.66 4.43 -0.67
C ARG A 57 -18.18 5.54 -1.57
N GLN A 58 -16.92 5.48 -2.02
CA GLN A 58 -16.44 6.34 -3.09
C GLN A 58 -17.48 6.20 -4.20
N PRO A 59 -18.22 7.27 -4.53
CA PRO A 59 -19.01 7.22 -5.74
C PRO A 59 -17.95 7.18 -6.83
N VAL A 60 -17.80 6.02 -7.47
CA VAL A 60 -16.91 5.85 -8.62
C VAL A 60 -17.53 6.67 -9.76
N TYR A 61 -17.33 7.99 -9.72
CA TYR A 61 -17.68 8.91 -10.79
C TYR A 61 -16.54 8.86 -11.80
N GLY A 62 -16.84 8.36 -12.99
CA GLY A 62 -15.89 8.28 -14.10
C GLY A 62 -16.03 6.99 -14.88
N ASN A 63 -15.39 6.95 -16.06
CA ASN A 63 -15.40 5.83 -17.00
C ASN A 63 -15.05 4.47 -16.34
N GLU A 64 -14.37 4.48 -15.20
CA GLU A 64 -14.04 3.30 -14.38
C GLU A 64 -15.28 2.57 -13.84
N SER A 65 -16.35 3.26 -13.44
CA SER A 65 -17.58 2.57 -12.98
C SER A 65 -18.33 1.91 -14.12
N VAL A 66 -18.33 2.56 -15.29
CA VAL A 66 -18.87 2.01 -16.52
C VAL A 66 -18.09 0.74 -16.89
N LEU A 67 -16.76 0.80 -16.86
CA LEU A 67 -15.90 -0.37 -17.10
C LEU A 67 -16.19 -1.50 -16.12
N VAL A 68 -16.28 -1.23 -14.82
CA VAL A 68 -16.59 -2.26 -13.80
C VAL A 68 -17.97 -2.87 -14.02
N SER A 69 -18.96 -2.06 -14.40
CA SER A 69 -20.32 -2.55 -14.67
C SER A 69 -20.40 -3.40 -15.94
N LEU A 70 -19.66 -3.04 -16.99
CA LEU A 70 -19.58 -3.79 -18.24
C LEU A 70 -18.76 -5.07 -18.06
N TRP A 71 -17.66 -5.00 -17.30
CA TRP A 71 -16.82 -6.13 -16.96
C TRP A 71 -17.60 -7.26 -16.29
N LYS A 72 -18.45 -6.91 -15.33
CA LYS A 72 -19.32 -7.87 -14.62
C LYS A 72 -20.38 -8.52 -15.52
N LYS A 73 -20.77 -7.86 -16.62
CA LYS A 73 -21.74 -8.39 -17.59
C LYS A 73 -21.08 -9.23 -18.68
N LEU A 74 -19.76 -9.17 -18.82
CA LEU A 74 -19.03 -9.93 -19.83
C LEU A 74 -18.87 -11.41 -19.41
N PRO A 75 -19.06 -12.37 -20.34
CA PRO A 75 -18.73 -13.77 -20.12
C PRO A 75 -17.24 -13.98 -19.80
N GLU A 76 -16.93 -14.98 -18.96
CA GLU A 76 -15.56 -15.26 -18.51
C GLU A 76 -14.56 -15.46 -19.67
N LYS A 77 -15.02 -16.06 -20.78
CA LYS A 77 -14.19 -16.27 -21.96
C LYS A 77 -13.70 -14.93 -22.53
N ILE A 78 -14.60 -13.95 -22.63
CA ILE A 78 -14.28 -12.62 -23.18
C ILE A 78 -13.45 -11.83 -22.18
N GLN A 79 -13.69 -11.97 -20.87
CA GLN A 79 -12.84 -11.34 -19.85
C GLN A 79 -11.38 -11.80 -19.98
N ARG A 80 -11.15 -13.10 -20.17
CA ARG A 80 -9.81 -13.66 -20.38
C ARG A 80 -9.16 -13.13 -21.65
N ASP A 81 -9.90 -13.06 -22.74
CA ASP A 81 -9.40 -12.53 -24.00
C ASP A 81 -9.01 -11.04 -23.88
N VAL A 82 -9.84 -10.23 -23.20
CA VAL A 82 -9.52 -8.83 -22.94
C VAL A 82 -8.30 -8.67 -22.02
N LEU A 83 -8.17 -9.50 -20.98
CA LEU A 83 -6.98 -9.51 -20.12
C LEU A 83 -5.71 -9.87 -20.89
N ASN A 84 -5.79 -10.83 -21.81
CA ASN A 84 -4.67 -11.22 -22.66
C ASN A 84 -4.26 -10.09 -23.61
N LEU A 85 -5.23 -9.36 -24.17
CA LEU A 85 -4.95 -8.19 -25.01
C LEU A 85 -4.33 -7.05 -24.21
N LEU A 86 -4.86 -6.74 -23.02
CA LEU A 86 -4.29 -5.71 -22.14
C LEU A 86 -2.86 -6.05 -21.72
N ARG A 87 -2.60 -7.32 -21.41
CA ARG A 87 -1.25 -7.82 -21.12
C ARG A 87 -0.31 -7.62 -22.30
N HIS A 88 -0.74 -8.02 -23.49
CA HIS A 88 0.08 -7.89 -24.70
C HIS A 88 0.38 -6.43 -25.04
N LEU A 89 -0.60 -5.53 -24.88
CA LEU A 89 -0.40 -4.09 -25.08
C LEU A 89 0.56 -3.49 -24.04
N ALA A 90 0.45 -3.89 -22.78
CA ALA A 90 1.36 -3.43 -21.72
C ALA A 90 2.81 -3.88 -21.98
N GLU A 91 3.00 -5.14 -22.39
CA GLU A 91 4.30 -5.69 -22.76
C GLU A 91 4.90 -5.01 -24.01
N THR A 92 4.04 -4.61 -24.96
CA THR A 92 4.48 -3.90 -26.17
C THR A 92 4.92 -2.46 -25.89
N ILE A 93 4.36 -1.82 -24.85
CA ILE A 93 4.78 -0.48 -24.42
C ILE A 93 6.14 -0.53 -23.72
N ASP A 94 6.40 -1.59 -22.94
CA ASP A 94 7.66 -1.81 -22.23
C ASP A 94 8.84 -2.04 -23.20
N TYR A 95 8.59 -2.64 -24.36
CA TYR A 95 9.61 -2.91 -25.39
C TYR A 95 10.01 -1.68 -26.24
N LYS A 96 9.33 -0.54 -26.08
CA LYS A 96 9.54 0.68 -26.89
C LYS A 96 10.26 1.83 -26.13
N VAL A 97 10.75 1.58 -24.92
CA VAL A 97 11.53 2.54 -24.11
C VAL A 97 13.02 2.20 -24.13
#